data_AF-K9SQW8-F1
#
_entry.id   AF-K9SQW8-F1
#
_cell.length_a   1.000
_cell.length_b   1.000
_cell.length_c   1.000
_cell.angle_alpha   90.00
_cell.angle_beta   90.00
_cell.angle_gamma   90.00
#
_symmetry.space_group_name_H-M   'P 1'
#
loop_
_entity.id
_entity.type
_entity.pdbx_description
1 polymer ?
#
loop_
_entity_poly.entity_id
_entity_poly.type
_entity_poly.pdbx_seq_one_letter_code
_entity_poly.pdbx_strand_id
1 'polypeptide(L)'
;MGRYWDQVQEYLVAYIADASQGKSLAAKADFPKPELLQASPIYPLIYELLNSKPNSQSKRSPIISIFLGGDEEDFPFQVIAHKTQELCNLYAQLGRTVQLYVGNWFNPDFCQERAIATLFNILNTESVIVIDTGYANPYQNLEQQSLNLCSGYWREHWETCLLKSFSIDLQTLAQSWQEFRDNWLEIIPSFVEIYIALQLDQHFLELGISPLLPELLHGYFGTGAPSLELEKSLIHHFQTIYQSLSHSIQYSLSLDFALSLSHFQDKSYLQSYVIEFMETWLKLANIELSEFTVNTEITTKIKDLAQLIQSAFKLEEWHYIKKLNACFNVISIDCQLSVMNLIYNEEFEFTVLKINAQGQVRRSRSHRTKFFKYALEPNIDLEMVYIPGGIFRMGSPRTETGHESSESPMHWVAVTPFFMGKFPITQAQWRAIAALPPVNKKLEPDPSCFKGDNHPVENVSWYDAVEFCDRLAIKTGIQYRLPTEAEWEYACRSGTKHPFCFGETISSEIANYDGSYAYGFGATGAYREQTIDVGSFDAANSYGLYDMHGQVLEWCADPWHENYQNAPTDGKAWQESEQNLERVLRGGSWFNVAGRCRAASRHRYGADIWLNHVGFRVAVSL
;
A
#
# COMPACT_ATOMS: atom_id res chain seq x y z
N MET A 1 -6.65 53.24 -6.72
CA MET A 1 -6.42 51.98 -6.00
C MET A 1 -5.54 51.00 -6.77
N GLY A 2 -5.61 50.90 -8.11
CA GLY A 2 -4.69 50.05 -8.91
C GLY A 2 -3.20 50.25 -8.61
N ARG A 3 -2.71 51.50 -8.57
CA ARG A 3 -1.31 51.81 -8.24
C ARG A 3 -0.88 51.45 -6.80
N TYR A 4 -1.83 51.22 -5.89
CA TYR A 4 -1.53 50.86 -4.49
C TYR A 4 -1.36 49.34 -4.35
N TRP A 5 -2.11 48.56 -5.14
CA TRP A 5 -1.97 47.10 -5.20
C TRP A 5 -0.78 46.64 -6.05
N ASP A 6 -0.49 47.33 -7.16
CA ASP A 6 0.74 47.08 -7.92
C ASP A 6 1.99 47.33 -7.05
N GLN A 7 1.94 48.35 -6.19
CA GLN A 7 3.00 48.64 -5.21
C GLN A 7 3.09 47.60 -4.09
N VAL A 8 1.97 47.05 -3.60
CA VAL A 8 1.96 46.02 -2.54
C VAL A 8 2.40 44.66 -3.08
N GLN A 9 2.06 44.33 -4.33
CA GLN A 9 2.43 43.08 -4.97
C GLN A 9 3.91 43.08 -5.41
N GLU A 10 4.42 44.22 -5.92
CA GLU A 10 5.88 44.42 -6.09
C GLU A 10 6.62 44.35 -4.74
N TYR A 11 6.01 44.83 -3.65
CA TYR A 11 6.60 44.77 -2.30
C TYR A 11 6.64 43.35 -1.71
N LEU A 12 5.59 42.55 -1.90
CA LEU A 12 5.54 41.15 -1.43
C LEU A 12 6.52 40.26 -2.21
N VAL A 13 6.65 40.49 -3.53
CA VAL A 13 7.63 39.79 -4.37
C VAL A 13 9.06 40.19 -4.01
N ALA A 14 9.32 41.47 -3.73
CA ALA A 14 10.63 41.93 -3.25
C ALA A 14 10.95 41.46 -1.82
N TYR A 15 9.95 41.41 -0.92
CA TYR A 15 10.09 40.94 0.46
C TYR A 15 10.38 39.44 0.54
N ILE A 16 9.74 38.63 -0.32
CA ILE A 16 10.00 37.18 -0.44
C ILE A 16 11.36 36.93 -1.09
N ALA A 17 11.75 37.74 -2.08
CA ALA A 17 13.07 37.64 -2.72
C ALA A 17 14.22 38.01 -1.78
N ASP A 18 14.11 39.08 -0.99
CA ASP A 18 15.17 39.52 -0.05
C ASP A 18 15.22 38.69 1.24
N ALA A 19 14.09 38.16 1.72
CA ALA A 19 14.05 37.22 2.85
C ALA A 19 14.72 35.88 2.52
N SER A 20 14.70 35.46 1.25
CA SER A 20 15.45 34.29 0.77
C SER A 20 16.98 34.50 0.74
N GLN A 21 17.45 35.76 0.82
CA GLN A 21 18.87 36.13 0.81
C GLN A 21 19.40 36.72 2.13
N GLY A 22 18.56 36.84 3.16
CA GLY A 22 19.00 37.12 4.54
C GLY A 22 19.48 38.56 4.82
N LYS A 23 19.03 39.58 4.10
CA LYS A 23 19.36 40.99 4.40
C LYS A 23 18.23 41.73 5.12
N SER A 24 18.58 42.46 6.18
CA SER A 24 17.68 43.33 6.96
C SER A 24 17.64 44.74 6.37
N LEU A 25 16.45 45.22 5.99
CA LEU A 25 16.25 46.58 5.48
C LEU A 25 15.38 47.41 6.44
N ALA A 26 16.05 48.00 7.44
CA ALA A 26 15.52 49.10 8.23
C ALA A 26 16.02 50.43 7.63
N ALA A 27 15.49 50.87 6.48
CA ALA A 27 15.51 52.27 6.06
C ALA A 27 14.78 52.50 4.73
N LYS A 28 13.84 53.46 4.76
CA LYS A 28 13.16 54.17 3.65
C LYS A 28 11.87 53.57 3.10
N ALA A 29 10.73 54.07 3.60
CA ALA A 29 9.89 55.05 2.91
C ALA A 29 8.71 55.43 3.81
N ASP A 30 8.41 56.72 3.91
CA ASP A 30 7.35 57.29 4.76
C ASP A 30 5.95 56.80 4.37
N PHE A 31 5.37 55.91 5.19
CA PHE A 31 3.95 55.47 5.16
C PHE A 31 3.50 55.15 6.61
N PRO A 32 2.18 55.05 6.91
CA PRO A 32 1.62 55.40 8.20
C PRO A 32 2.16 54.48 9.30
N LYS A 33 2.47 55.09 10.44
CA LYS A 33 3.22 54.48 11.52
C LYS A 33 2.61 53.13 11.97
N PRO A 34 3.46 52.15 12.37
CA PRO A 34 3.06 50.79 12.77
C PRO A 34 2.07 50.72 13.94
N GLU A 35 1.79 51.85 14.58
CA GLU A 35 0.85 52.00 15.70
C GLU A 35 -0.61 51.66 15.30
N LEU A 36 -1.00 51.75 14.02
CA LEU A 36 -2.36 51.40 13.54
C LEU A 36 -2.59 49.90 13.30
N LEU A 37 -1.54 49.11 13.04
CA LEU A 37 -1.61 47.66 12.87
C LEU A 37 -1.54 46.91 14.22
N GLN A 38 -0.97 47.56 15.26
CA GLN A 38 -0.88 47.01 16.61
C GLN A 38 -2.20 47.09 17.41
N ALA A 39 -3.25 47.72 16.87
CA ALA A 39 -4.55 47.82 17.53
C ALA A 39 -5.44 46.57 17.35
N SER A 40 -5.08 45.63 16.47
CA SER A 40 -5.79 44.36 16.32
C SER A 40 -5.24 43.33 17.31
N PRO A 41 -6.03 42.85 18.29
CA PRO A 41 -5.59 41.84 19.25
C PRO A 41 -5.24 40.48 18.60
N ILE A 42 -5.57 40.30 17.32
CA ILE A 42 -5.42 39.06 16.57
C ILE A 42 -4.10 39.02 15.78
N TYR A 43 -3.58 40.19 15.40
CA TYR A 43 -2.38 40.29 14.56
C TYR A 43 -1.13 39.67 15.22
N PRO A 44 -0.86 39.86 16.53
CA PRO A 44 0.25 39.19 17.21
C PRO A 44 0.07 37.67 17.25
N LEU A 45 -1.17 37.18 17.39
CA LEU A 45 -1.48 35.75 17.47
C LEU A 45 -1.26 35.04 16.12
N ILE A 46 -1.72 35.65 15.02
CA ILE A 46 -1.49 35.16 13.65
C ILE A 46 -0.01 35.21 13.29
N TYR A 47 0.70 36.29 13.67
CA TYR A 47 2.13 36.44 13.41
C TYR A 47 2.98 35.43 14.20
N GLU A 48 2.59 35.11 15.43
CA GLU A 48 3.26 34.10 16.27
C GLU A 48 2.97 32.67 15.79
N LEU A 49 1.75 32.39 15.31
CA LEU A 49 1.36 31.11 14.71
C LEU A 49 2.08 30.84 13.38
N LEU A 50 2.14 31.82 12.48
CA LEU A 50 2.77 31.68 11.16
C LEU A 50 4.31 31.65 11.21
N ASN A 51 4.94 32.29 12.21
CA ASN A 51 6.40 32.36 12.34
C ASN A 51 7.00 31.39 13.37
N SER A 52 6.19 30.59 14.06
CA SER A 52 6.71 29.56 14.97
C SER A 52 7.39 28.45 14.18
N LYS A 53 8.73 28.36 14.27
CA LYS A 53 9.48 27.26 13.64
C LYS A 53 9.03 25.91 14.24
N PRO A 54 8.90 24.85 13.42
CA PRO A 54 8.53 23.54 13.91
C PRO A 54 9.61 23.03 14.87
N ASN A 55 9.27 22.94 16.17
CA ASN A 55 10.04 22.14 17.10
C ASN A 55 9.75 20.67 16.81
N SER A 56 10.81 19.89 16.60
CA SER A 56 10.85 18.53 16.08
C SER A 56 10.15 17.44 16.93
N GLN A 57 9.26 17.80 17.87
CA GLN A 57 8.62 16.85 18.79
C GLN A 57 7.13 17.08 19.08
N SER A 58 6.46 18.12 18.54
CA SER A 58 5.01 18.23 18.68
C SER A 58 4.31 18.11 17.32
N LYS A 59 3.72 16.94 17.06
CA LYS A 59 2.72 16.76 15.99
C LYS A 59 1.51 17.63 16.32
N ARG A 60 1.47 18.87 15.83
CA ARG A 60 0.26 19.70 15.90
C ARG A 60 -0.62 19.39 14.70
N SER A 61 -1.93 19.40 14.94
CA SER A 61 -2.98 19.24 13.94
C SER A 61 -2.90 20.34 12.87
N PRO A 62 -3.18 20.04 11.59
CA PRO A 62 -3.36 21.05 10.55
C PRO A 62 -4.25 22.21 10.99
N ILE A 63 -3.79 23.42 10.74
CA ILE A 63 -4.56 24.66 10.90
C ILE A 63 -5.00 25.12 9.52
N ILE A 64 -6.31 25.23 9.29
CA ILE A 64 -6.90 25.64 8.01
C ILE A 64 -7.75 26.87 8.18
N SER A 65 -7.44 27.91 7.40
CA SER A 65 -8.25 29.12 7.32
C SER A 65 -9.19 29.06 6.12
N ILE A 66 -10.49 29.05 6.38
CA ILE A 66 -11.54 29.10 5.37
C ILE A 66 -12.22 30.48 5.48
N PHE A 67 -12.24 31.22 4.37
CA PHE A 67 -12.97 32.48 4.27
C PHE A 67 -14.33 32.22 3.65
N LEU A 68 -15.39 32.46 4.43
CA LEU A 68 -16.77 32.29 3.99
C LEU A 68 -17.35 33.67 3.65
N GLY A 69 -17.76 33.89 2.40
CA GLY A 69 -18.40 35.13 1.95
C GLY A 69 -19.73 34.86 1.23
N GLY A 70 -20.77 35.65 1.56
CA GLY A 70 -22.12 35.57 0.97
C GLY A 70 -23.22 35.93 1.98
N ASP A 71 -24.21 36.76 1.60
CA ASP A 71 -25.22 37.26 2.55
C ASP A 71 -26.01 36.11 3.23
N GLU A 72 -26.48 36.34 4.46
CA GLU A 72 -27.16 35.34 5.31
C GLU A 72 -28.40 34.71 4.64
N GLU A 73 -29.02 35.43 3.70
CA GLU A 73 -30.19 34.99 2.92
C GLU A 73 -29.82 34.28 1.61
N ASP A 74 -28.53 34.27 1.23
CA ASP A 74 -28.06 33.54 0.05
C ASP A 74 -27.78 32.07 0.43
N PHE A 75 -28.54 31.18 -0.21
CA PHE A 75 -28.44 29.71 -0.21
C PHE A 75 -27.00 29.09 -0.17
N PRO A 76 -25.93 29.69 -0.75
CA PRO A 76 -24.58 29.15 -0.71
C PRO A 76 -23.95 29.06 0.69
N PHE A 77 -24.21 30.01 1.60
CA PHE A 77 -23.44 30.10 2.86
C PHE A 77 -23.69 28.91 3.80
N GLN A 78 -24.96 28.55 4.03
CA GLN A 78 -25.33 27.44 4.90
C GLN A 78 -24.85 26.09 4.36
N VAL A 79 -24.92 25.93 3.04
CA VAL A 79 -24.45 24.72 2.33
C VAL A 79 -22.94 24.57 2.50
N ILE A 80 -22.17 25.64 2.27
CA ILE A 80 -20.70 25.64 2.41
C ILE A 80 -20.29 25.29 3.84
N ALA A 81 -20.93 25.90 4.85
CA ALA A 81 -20.64 25.64 6.25
C ALA A 81 -20.94 24.17 6.63
N HIS A 82 -22.08 23.63 6.19
CA HIS A 82 -22.47 22.26 6.50
C HIS A 82 -21.53 21.24 5.85
N LYS A 83 -21.15 21.46 4.59
CA LYS A 83 -20.22 20.59 3.87
C LYS A 83 -18.81 20.62 4.44
N THR A 84 -18.35 21.80 4.85
CA THR A 84 -17.09 21.96 5.58
C THR A 84 -17.05 21.10 6.84
N GLN A 85 -18.16 21.05 7.58
CA GLN A 85 -18.25 20.22 8.79
C GLN A 85 -18.22 18.72 8.49
N GLU A 86 -18.97 18.27 7.48
CA GLU A 86 -19.00 16.86 7.07
C GLU A 86 -17.59 16.36 6.72
N LEU A 87 -16.84 17.17 5.97
CA LEU A 87 -15.47 16.87 5.61
C LEU A 87 -14.55 16.80 6.84
N CYS A 88 -14.64 17.77 7.76
CA CYS A 88 -13.80 17.76 8.96
C CYS A 88 -14.10 16.57 9.88
N ASN A 89 -15.37 16.19 10.00
CA ASN A 89 -15.78 14.97 10.72
C ASN A 89 -15.19 13.72 10.08
N LEU A 90 -15.19 13.64 8.75
CA LEU A 90 -14.65 12.51 8.01
C LEU A 90 -13.13 12.37 8.20
N TYR A 91 -12.38 13.47 8.12
CA TYR A 91 -10.95 13.47 8.46
C TYR A 91 -10.70 13.07 9.92
N ALA A 92 -11.52 13.55 10.86
CA ALA A 92 -11.42 13.20 12.27
C ALA A 92 -11.68 11.70 12.53
N GLN A 93 -12.68 11.11 11.87
CA GLN A 93 -12.96 9.66 11.93
C GLN A 93 -11.78 8.82 11.42
N LEU A 94 -11.02 9.35 10.46
CA LEU A 94 -9.81 8.73 9.91
C LEU A 94 -8.55 9.04 10.76
N GLY A 95 -8.73 9.54 11.98
CA GLY A 95 -7.64 9.84 12.92
C GLY A 95 -6.85 11.11 12.60
N ARG A 96 -7.38 11.98 11.73
CA ARG A 96 -6.75 13.24 11.34
C ARG A 96 -7.51 14.42 11.94
N THR A 97 -6.96 15.01 13.00
CA THR A 97 -7.56 16.20 13.62
C THR A 97 -7.34 17.42 12.72
N VAL A 98 -8.41 18.15 12.41
CA VAL A 98 -8.38 19.38 11.62
C VAL A 98 -8.78 20.55 12.52
N GLN A 99 -7.99 21.63 12.53
CA GLN A 99 -8.37 22.89 13.18
C GLN A 99 -8.86 23.87 12.11
N LEU A 100 -10.15 24.22 12.19
CA LEU A 100 -10.79 25.18 11.29
C LEU A 100 -10.74 26.58 11.87
N TYR A 101 -10.35 27.55 11.04
CA TYR A 101 -10.38 28.99 11.26
C TYR A 101 -11.36 29.58 10.26
N VAL A 102 -12.40 30.24 10.74
CA VAL A 102 -13.41 30.86 9.88
C VAL A 102 -13.28 32.38 9.98
N GLY A 103 -12.87 33.02 8.88
CA GLY A 103 -12.79 34.48 8.78
C GLY A 103 -14.08 35.07 8.21
N ASN A 104 -14.58 36.15 8.83
CA ASN A 104 -15.80 36.83 8.42
C ASN A 104 -15.46 38.18 7.76
N TRP A 105 -15.86 38.38 6.50
CA TRP A 105 -15.63 39.64 5.75
C TRP A 105 -16.97 40.23 5.27
N PHE A 106 -17.89 40.50 6.21
CA PHE A 106 -19.11 41.26 5.92
C PHE A 106 -18.99 42.73 6.27
N ASN A 107 -19.82 43.51 5.59
CA ASN A 107 -20.15 44.89 5.89
C ASN A 107 -20.47 45.04 7.39
N PRO A 108 -19.87 46.01 8.13
CA PRO A 108 -20.09 46.20 9.57
C PRO A 108 -21.55 46.42 9.99
N ASP A 109 -22.46 46.72 9.06
CA ASP A 109 -23.91 46.86 9.32
C ASP A 109 -24.69 45.54 9.31
N PHE A 110 -24.06 44.41 8.95
CA PHE A 110 -24.69 43.08 8.93
C PHE A 110 -24.33 42.26 10.17
N CYS A 111 -25.32 41.56 10.73
CA CYS A 111 -25.28 40.87 12.02
C CYS A 111 -24.14 39.84 12.18
N GLN A 112 -22.99 40.31 12.68
CA GLN A 112 -21.82 39.49 13.02
C GLN A 112 -22.15 38.36 14.02
N GLU A 113 -23.07 38.58 14.97
CA GLU A 113 -23.41 37.59 16.00
C GLU A 113 -24.23 36.40 15.49
N ARG A 114 -25.15 36.60 14.52
CA ARG A 114 -26.02 35.52 14.01
C ARG A 114 -25.32 34.60 13.03
N ALA A 115 -24.48 35.14 12.14
CA ALA A 115 -23.66 34.33 11.24
C ALA A 115 -22.64 33.49 12.03
N ILE A 116 -22.01 34.07 13.05
CA ILE A 116 -21.11 33.37 13.97
C ILE A 116 -21.89 32.31 14.77
N ALA A 117 -23.06 32.62 15.33
CA ALA A 117 -23.88 31.64 16.03
C ALA A 117 -24.36 30.51 15.11
N THR A 118 -24.69 30.81 13.86
CA THR A 118 -25.06 29.82 12.84
C THR A 118 -23.87 28.92 12.49
N LEU A 119 -22.67 29.49 12.31
CA LEU A 119 -21.43 28.73 12.12
C LEU A 119 -21.10 27.86 13.33
N PHE A 120 -21.21 28.37 14.56
CA PHE A 120 -21.01 27.59 15.79
C PHE A 120 -22.03 26.45 15.92
N ASN A 121 -23.29 26.69 15.55
CA ASN A 121 -24.32 25.65 15.58
C ASN A 121 -24.12 24.59 14.50
N ILE A 122 -23.63 24.96 13.30
CA ILE A 122 -23.38 24.04 12.19
C ILE A 122 -22.09 23.25 12.41
N LEU A 123 -21.01 23.89 12.87
CA LEU A 123 -19.67 23.31 12.97
C LEU A 123 -19.42 22.46 14.24
N ASN A 124 -20.48 22.18 14.98
CA ASN A 124 -20.55 21.58 16.32
C ASN A 124 -19.56 20.42 16.59
N THR A 125 -18.29 20.75 16.88
CA THR A 125 -17.21 19.81 17.22
C THR A 125 -16.16 20.46 18.13
N GLU A 126 -15.53 19.66 19.00
CA GLU A 126 -14.44 20.08 19.91
C GLU A 126 -13.14 20.52 19.20
N SER A 127 -13.11 20.47 17.85
CA SER A 127 -11.91 20.65 17.01
C SER A 127 -11.82 22.01 16.33
N VAL A 128 -12.80 22.90 16.51
CA VAL A 128 -12.95 24.16 15.73
C VAL A 128 -12.61 25.38 16.59
N ILE A 129 -11.67 26.21 16.12
CA ILE A 129 -11.31 27.49 16.76
C ILE A 129 -11.80 28.63 15.85
N VAL A 130 -12.97 29.20 16.18
CA VAL A 130 -13.50 30.36 15.46
C VAL A 130 -12.78 31.63 15.95
N ILE A 131 -12.13 32.38 15.05
CA ILE A 131 -11.52 33.70 15.35
C ILE A 131 -12.14 34.75 14.44
N ASP A 132 -12.86 35.69 15.03
CA ASP A 132 -13.50 36.83 14.38
C ASP A 132 -12.47 37.85 13.89
N THR A 133 -12.35 38.10 12.59
CA THR A 133 -11.41 39.10 12.03
C THR A 133 -11.98 40.52 11.95
N GLY A 134 -13.04 40.84 12.69
CA GLY A 134 -13.76 42.12 12.66
C GLY A 134 -12.91 43.34 12.32
N TYR A 135 -13.20 43.97 11.17
CA TYR A 135 -12.77 45.34 10.90
C TYR A 135 -13.44 46.25 11.94
N ALA A 136 -12.71 46.62 12.99
CA ALA A 136 -13.06 47.75 13.83
C ALA A 136 -12.99 49.01 12.95
N ASN A 137 -14.13 49.48 12.44
CA ASN A 137 -14.20 50.66 11.57
C ASN A 137 -14.14 51.96 12.43
N PRO A 138 -13.12 52.83 12.30
CA PRO A 138 -13.09 54.12 13.00
C PRO A 138 -13.84 55.24 12.28
N TYR A 139 -14.46 54.99 11.11
CA TYR A 139 -15.02 56.04 10.28
C TYR A 139 -16.50 55.82 9.97
N GLN A 140 -17.36 56.28 10.88
CA GLN A 140 -18.73 56.68 10.55
C GLN A 140 -18.67 57.88 9.59
N ASN A 141 -19.43 57.84 8.48
CA ASN A 141 -19.77 58.92 7.52
C ASN A 141 -19.38 58.76 6.04
N LEU A 142 -19.30 57.55 5.49
CA LEU A 142 -19.26 57.34 4.02
C LEU A 142 -20.13 56.14 3.59
N GLU A 143 -21.38 56.11 4.01
CA GLU A 143 -22.25 54.92 3.95
C GLU A 143 -22.93 54.66 2.60
N GLN A 144 -22.75 55.51 1.58
CA GLN A 144 -23.53 55.37 0.33
C GLN A 144 -22.70 55.22 -0.96
N GLN A 145 -21.37 55.39 -0.91
CA GLN A 145 -20.51 55.25 -2.10
C GLN A 145 -19.68 53.95 -2.10
N SER A 146 -19.38 53.37 -0.95
CA SER A 146 -18.58 52.13 -0.78
C SER A 146 -19.38 50.86 -1.12
N LEU A 147 -20.68 50.83 -0.81
CA LEU A 147 -21.59 49.69 -1.10
C LEU A 147 -21.73 49.36 -2.60
N ASN A 148 -21.63 50.37 -3.47
CA ASN A 148 -21.68 50.17 -4.93
C ASN A 148 -20.34 49.75 -5.54
N LEU A 149 -19.21 49.98 -4.85
CA LEU A 149 -17.87 49.64 -5.34
C LEU A 149 -17.46 48.23 -4.92
N CYS A 150 -17.85 47.77 -3.73
CA CYS A 150 -17.49 46.43 -3.25
C CYS A 150 -18.26 45.30 -3.95
N SER A 151 -19.55 45.48 -4.26
CA SER A 151 -20.33 44.48 -5.01
C SER A 151 -19.90 44.35 -6.48
N GLY A 152 -19.42 45.43 -7.09
CA GLY A 152 -18.86 45.41 -8.45
C GLY A 152 -17.47 44.78 -8.54
N TYR A 153 -16.60 45.03 -7.56
CA TYR A 153 -15.19 44.58 -7.59
C TYR A 153 -15.03 43.08 -7.34
N TRP A 154 -15.83 42.49 -6.43
CA TRP A 154 -15.81 41.04 -6.20
C TRP A 154 -16.46 40.28 -7.35
N ARG A 155 -17.52 40.84 -7.94
CA ARG A 155 -18.12 40.33 -9.16
C ARG A 155 -17.10 40.30 -10.29
N GLU A 156 -16.38 41.38 -10.56
CA GLU A 156 -15.31 41.40 -11.56
C GLU A 156 -14.15 40.47 -11.22
N HIS A 157 -13.70 40.36 -9.97
CA HIS A 157 -12.54 39.53 -9.61
C HIS A 157 -12.86 38.03 -9.67
N TRP A 158 -14.03 37.62 -9.15
CA TRP A 158 -14.51 36.24 -9.29
C TRP A 158 -14.85 35.91 -10.75
N GLU A 159 -15.55 36.80 -11.46
CA GLU A 159 -15.79 36.66 -12.90
C GLU A 159 -14.47 36.57 -13.66
N THR A 160 -13.42 37.33 -13.30
CA THR A 160 -12.12 37.26 -14.00
C THR A 160 -11.35 35.96 -13.69
N CYS A 161 -11.39 35.47 -12.45
CA CYS A 161 -10.81 34.17 -12.09
C CYS A 161 -11.55 33.03 -12.81
N LEU A 162 -12.87 33.04 -12.81
CA LEU A 162 -13.73 32.11 -13.54
C LEU A 162 -13.52 32.20 -15.06
N LEU A 163 -13.60 33.39 -15.66
CA LEU A 163 -13.44 33.62 -17.10
C LEU A 163 -12.06 33.15 -17.60
N LYS A 164 -11.00 33.33 -16.79
CA LYS A 164 -9.67 32.79 -17.09
C LYS A 164 -9.61 31.26 -16.99
N SER A 165 -10.28 30.66 -16.02
CA SER A 165 -10.38 29.19 -15.87
C SER A 165 -11.24 28.53 -16.96
N PHE A 166 -12.21 29.25 -17.53
CA PHE A 166 -13.19 28.70 -18.47
C PHE A 166 -12.98 29.11 -19.94
N SER A 167 -12.08 30.05 -20.25
CA SER A 167 -11.84 30.55 -21.62
C SER A 167 -13.11 31.03 -22.35
N ILE A 168 -14.11 31.54 -21.62
CA ILE A 168 -15.39 31.99 -22.19
C ILE A 168 -15.30 33.46 -22.59
N ASP A 169 -15.76 33.80 -23.80
CA ASP A 169 -15.91 35.18 -24.27
C ASP A 169 -17.02 35.91 -23.50
N LEU A 170 -16.68 37.10 -22.98
CA LEU A 170 -17.56 38.00 -22.21
C LEU A 170 -18.89 38.32 -22.91
N GLN A 171 -18.95 38.34 -24.25
CA GLN A 171 -20.21 38.56 -24.98
C GLN A 171 -21.16 37.35 -24.95
N THR A 172 -20.62 36.14 -24.78
CA THR A 172 -21.42 34.91 -24.67
C THR A 172 -21.99 34.75 -23.25
N LEU A 173 -21.30 35.32 -22.24
CA LEU A 173 -21.65 35.25 -20.82
C LEU A 173 -22.97 35.96 -20.47
N ALA A 174 -23.31 37.04 -21.18
CA ALA A 174 -24.49 37.85 -20.86
C ALA A 174 -25.81 37.15 -21.26
N GLN A 175 -25.79 36.27 -22.25
CA GLN A 175 -26.94 35.42 -22.63
C GLN A 175 -26.99 34.11 -21.85
N SER A 176 -25.84 33.63 -21.36
CA SER A 176 -25.74 32.39 -20.57
C SER A 176 -25.80 32.60 -19.05
N TRP A 177 -25.88 33.84 -18.53
CA TRP A 177 -25.79 34.08 -17.09
C TRP A 177 -26.91 33.44 -16.26
N GLN A 178 -28.12 33.29 -16.82
CA GLN A 178 -29.21 32.58 -16.16
C GLN A 178 -28.97 31.07 -16.14
N GLU A 179 -28.60 30.47 -17.27
CA GLU A 179 -28.19 29.07 -17.35
C GLU A 179 -26.95 28.77 -16.48
N PHE A 180 -25.98 29.69 -16.45
CA PHE A 180 -24.78 29.58 -15.63
C PHE A 180 -25.15 29.65 -14.15
N ARG A 181 -25.93 30.64 -13.71
CA ARG A 181 -26.37 30.78 -12.30
C ARG A 181 -27.17 29.57 -11.82
N ASP A 182 -28.06 29.04 -12.66
CA ASP A 182 -28.89 27.87 -12.33
C ASP A 182 -28.03 26.59 -12.25
N ASN A 183 -27.08 26.40 -13.18
CA ASN A 183 -26.10 25.31 -13.09
C ASN A 183 -25.11 25.48 -11.92
N TRP A 184 -24.75 26.71 -11.56
CA TRP A 184 -23.75 26.99 -10.52
C TRP A 184 -24.25 26.65 -9.12
N LEU A 185 -25.55 26.84 -8.86
CA LEU A 185 -26.19 26.47 -7.59
C LEU A 185 -26.16 24.96 -7.32
N GLU A 186 -26.15 24.14 -8.37
CA GLU A 186 -25.97 22.68 -8.24
C GLU A 186 -24.51 22.28 -7.96
N ILE A 187 -23.55 23.13 -8.34
CA ILE A 187 -22.11 22.85 -8.36
C ILE A 187 -21.40 23.26 -7.06
N ILE A 188 -21.85 24.34 -6.42
CA ILE A 188 -21.24 24.94 -5.22
C ILE A 188 -20.91 23.90 -4.11
N PRO A 189 -21.83 22.98 -3.72
CA PRO A 189 -21.55 22.06 -2.63
C PRO A 189 -20.34 21.15 -2.92
N SER A 190 -20.31 20.53 -4.10
CA SER A 190 -19.24 19.60 -4.49
C SER A 190 -17.92 20.32 -4.75
N PHE A 191 -17.96 21.53 -5.32
CA PHE A 191 -16.76 22.35 -5.53
C PHE A 191 -16.06 22.71 -4.21
N VAL A 192 -16.85 23.08 -3.20
CA VAL A 192 -16.37 23.46 -1.87
C VAL A 192 -15.78 22.27 -1.13
N GLU A 193 -16.45 21.11 -1.15
CA GLU A 193 -15.92 19.88 -0.55
C GLU A 193 -14.57 19.51 -1.13
N ILE A 194 -14.45 19.56 -2.47
CA ILE A 194 -13.22 19.26 -3.19
C ILE A 194 -12.12 20.26 -2.85
N TYR A 195 -12.42 21.57 -2.87
CA TYR A 195 -11.45 22.62 -2.56
C TYR A 195 -10.90 22.51 -1.14
N ILE A 196 -11.76 22.24 -0.15
CA ILE A 196 -11.32 22.11 1.25
C ILE A 196 -10.53 20.80 1.43
N ALA A 197 -10.97 19.69 0.80
CA ALA A 197 -10.25 18.43 0.84
C ALA A 197 -8.83 18.57 0.23
N LEU A 198 -8.70 19.35 -0.84
CA LEU A 198 -7.42 19.69 -1.46
C LEU A 198 -6.51 20.49 -0.53
N GLN A 199 -7.03 21.52 0.15
CA GLN A 199 -6.26 22.33 1.11
C GLN A 199 -5.79 21.50 2.31
N LEU A 200 -6.67 20.62 2.81
CA LEU A 200 -6.35 19.66 3.86
C LEU A 200 -5.17 18.78 3.47
N ASP A 201 -5.26 18.18 2.30
CA ASP A 201 -4.27 17.24 1.82
C ASP A 201 -2.95 17.86 1.44
N GLN A 202 -2.96 19.07 0.88
CA GLN A 202 -1.72 19.82 0.68
C GLN A 202 -0.96 19.98 2.00
N HIS A 203 -1.66 20.33 3.07
CA HIS A 203 -1.04 20.47 4.39
C HIS A 203 -0.58 19.13 4.98
N PHE A 204 -1.37 18.06 4.84
CA PHE A 204 -0.95 16.71 5.25
C PHE A 204 0.30 16.24 4.50
N LEU A 205 0.37 16.52 3.20
CA LEU A 205 1.53 16.21 2.36
C LEU A 205 2.80 16.94 2.82
N GLU A 206 2.70 18.23 3.18
CA GLU A 206 3.82 18.99 3.77
C GLU A 206 4.31 18.37 5.09
N LEU A 207 3.44 17.67 5.82
CA LEU A 207 3.76 16.92 7.03
C LEU A 207 4.21 15.47 6.76
N GLY A 208 4.32 15.05 5.49
CA GLY A 208 4.67 13.69 5.11
C GLY A 208 3.56 12.66 5.33
N ILE A 209 2.31 13.11 5.38
CA ILE A 209 1.11 12.28 5.57
C ILE A 209 0.39 12.15 4.22
N SER A 210 0.00 10.93 3.85
CA SER A 210 -0.66 10.65 2.57
C SER A 210 -1.99 11.42 2.43
N PRO A 211 -2.34 11.94 1.24
CA PRO A 211 -3.58 12.66 1.00
C PRO A 211 -4.80 11.70 1.02
N LEU A 212 -5.97 12.17 1.46
CA LEU A 212 -7.24 11.42 1.46
C LEU A 212 -8.16 11.75 0.28
N LEU A 213 -7.97 12.89 -0.35
CA LEU A 213 -8.72 13.43 -1.47
C LEU A 213 -8.96 12.37 -2.56
N PRO A 214 -7.98 11.55 -3.00
CA PRO A 214 -8.27 10.49 -3.97
C PRO A 214 -9.37 9.51 -3.50
N GLU A 215 -9.41 9.17 -2.21
CA GLU A 215 -10.43 8.29 -1.62
C GLU A 215 -11.77 9.03 -1.42
N LEU A 216 -11.71 10.29 -1.00
CA LEU A 216 -12.88 11.13 -0.73
C LEU A 216 -13.68 11.45 -1.99
N LEU A 217 -13.00 11.63 -3.12
CA LEU A 217 -13.64 11.89 -4.41
C LEU A 217 -14.62 10.78 -4.79
N HIS A 218 -14.33 9.53 -4.44
CA HIS A 218 -15.25 8.41 -4.70
C HIS A 218 -16.57 8.54 -3.92
N GLY A 219 -16.55 9.16 -2.74
CA GLY A 219 -17.75 9.41 -1.92
C GLY A 219 -18.58 10.60 -2.38
N TYR A 220 -17.94 11.61 -3.00
CA TYR A 220 -18.60 12.86 -3.39
C TYR A 220 -19.46 12.75 -4.66
N PHE A 221 -19.18 11.79 -5.55
CA PHE A 221 -19.90 11.65 -6.83
C PHE A 221 -20.99 10.55 -6.82
N GLY A 222 -21.71 10.41 -5.70
CA GLY A 222 -22.77 9.40 -5.55
C GLY A 222 -23.94 9.54 -6.55
N THR A 223 -24.10 8.52 -7.42
CA THR A 223 -25.26 8.16 -8.28
C THR A 223 -25.80 9.15 -9.33
N GLY A 224 -25.35 10.41 -9.36
CA GLY A 224 -25.64 11.36 -10.43
C GLY A 224 -24.35 11.78 -11.14
N ALA A 225 -24.24 11.54 -12.44
CA ALA A 225 -23.10 12.03 -13.21
C ALA A 225 -23.18 13.57 -13.29
N PRO A 226 -22.10 14.30 -12.93
CA PRO A 226 -22.06 15.75 -13.08
C PRO A 226 -22.26 16.14 -14.56
N SER A 227 -22.74 17.36 -14.82
CA SER A 227 -22.78 17.88 -16.19
C SER A 227 -21.36 17.92 -16.77
N LEU A 228 -21.21 17.75 -18.09
CA LEU A 228 -19.90 17.72 -18.76
C LEU A 228 -19.05 18.97 -18.47
N GLU A 229 -19.69 20.13 -18.29
CA GLU A 229 -19.00 21.38 -17.96
C GLU A 229 -18.53 21.44 -16.49
N LEU A 230 -19.29 20.85 -15.56
CA LEU A 230 -18.84 20.66 -14.18
C LEU A 230 -17.62 19.73 -14.13
N GLU A 231 -17.68 18.62 -14.88
CA GLU A 231 -16.58 17.66 -14.98
C GLU A 231 -15.27 18.32 -15.46
N LYS A 232 -15.32 19.10 -16.55
CA LYS A 232 -14.16 19.85 -17.06
C LYS A 232 -13.60 20.86 -16.04
N SER A 233 -14.48 21.60 -15.35
CA SER A 233 -14.06 22.63 -14.39
C SER A 233 -13.31 22.04 -13.19
N LEU A 234 -13.84 20.93 -12.65
CA LEU A 234 -13.24 20.22 -11.53
C LEU A 234 -11.88 19.66 -11.93
N ILE A 235 -11.80 19.01 -13.09
CA ILE A 235 -10.55 18.47 -13.62
C ILE A 235 -9.49 19.57 -13.79
N HIS A 236 -9.85 20.73 -14.36
CA HIS A 236 -8.93 21.84 -14.53
C HIS A 236 -8.36 22.36 -13.19
N HIS A 237 -9.19 22.43 -12.15
CA HIS A 237 -8.75 22.79 -10.80
C HIS A 237 -7.80 21.73 -10.21
N PHE A 238 -8.14 20.43 -10.35
CA PHE A 238 -7.26 19.35 -9.92
C PHE A 238 -5.90 19.43 -10.59
N GLN A 239 -5.85 19.69 -11.90
CA GLN A 239 -4.60 19.84 -12.63
C GLN A 239 -3.76 21.00 -12.11
N THR A 240 -4.36 22.16 -11.91
CA THR A 240 -3.66 23.37 -11.45
C THR A 240 -3.00 23.14 -10.09
N ILE A 241 -3.70 22.44 -9.18
CA ILE A 241 -3.20 22.16 -7.84
C ILE A 241 -2.22 20.99 -7.84
N TYR A 242 -2.50 19.93 -8.61
CA TYR A 242 -1.54 18.85 -8.78
C TYR A 242 -0.20 19.39 -9.32
N GLN A 243 -0.23 20.32 -10.28
CA GLN A 243 0.95 21.00 -10.83
C GLN A 243 1.70 21.88 -9.81
N SER A 244 1.05 22.33 -8.73
CA SER A 244 1.70 23.11 -7.67
C SER A 244 2.44 22.24 -6.64
N LEU A 245 2.18 20.94 -6.59
CA LEU A 245 2.89 19.98 -5.72
C LEU A 245 4.35 19.79 -6.17
N SER A 246 5.23 19.40 -5.24
CA SER A 246 6.60 19.02 -5.60
C SER A 246 6.64 17.78 -6.49
N HIS A 247 7.62 17.68 -7.40
CA HIS A 247 7.73 16.55 -8.34
C HIS A 247 7.83 15.18 -7.65
N SER A 248 8.48 15.10 -6.48
CA SER A 248 8.55 13.85 -5.70
C SER A 248 7.19 13.38 -5.20
N ILE A 249 6.29 14.33 -4.92
CA ILE A 249 4.94 14.04 -4.43
C ILE A 249 4.02 13.72 -5.63
N GLN A 250 4.11 14.51 -6.70
CA GLN A 250 3.34 14.32 -7.94
C GLN A 250 3.43 12.87 -8.43
N TYR A 251 4.64 12.34 -8.60
CA TYR A 251 4.88 10.97 -9.04
C TYR A 251 4.13 9.92 -8.20
N SER A 252 4.20 10.03 -6.87
CA SER A 252 3.59 9.02 -5.98
C SER A 252 2.07 9.04 -6.00
N LEU A 253 1.46 10.18 -6.38
CA LEU A 253 0.02 10.40 -6.36
C LEU A 253 -0.64 10.33 -7.73
N SER A 254 0.11 10.40 -8.83
CA SER A 254 -0.44 10.45 -10.19
C SER A 254 -1.46 9.33 -10.44
N LEU A 255 -1.16 8.10 -10.00
CA LEU A 255 -2.08 6.97 -10.16
C LEU A 255 -3.30 7.02 -9.24
N ASP A 256 -3.15 7.54 -8.03
CA ASP A 256 -4.29 7.71 -7.12
C ASP A 256 -5.27 8.77 -7.67
N PHE A 257 -4.73 9.86 -8.22
CA PHE A 257 -5.53 10.83 -8.95
C PHE A 257 -6.19 10.22 -10.19
N ALA A 258 -5.45 9.46 -11.00
CA ALA A 258 -6.01 8.78 -12.16
C ALA A 258 -7.21 7.88 -11.78
N LEU A 259 -7.07 7.08 -10.72
CA LEU A 259 -8.15 6.23 -10.22
C LEU A 259 -9.33 7.04 -9.67
N SER A 260 -9.10 8.18 -9.00
CA SER A 260 -10.19 9.03 -8.53
C SER A 260 -11.04 9.62 -9.67
N LEU A 261 -10.43 9.81 -10.86
CA LEU A 261 -11.11 10.26 -12.07
C LEU A 261 -11.80 9.12 -12.84
N SER A 262 -11.83 7.89 -12.32
CA SER A 262 -12.36 6.74 -13.05
C SER A 262 -13.84 6.82 -13.38
N HIS A 263 -14.61 7.66 -12.69
CA HIS A 263 -16.07 7.81 -12.87
C HIS A 263 -16.47 8.88 -13.90
N PHE A 264 -15.53 9.72 -14.31
CA PHE A 264 -15.73 10.85 -15.23
C PHE A 264 -15.95 10.37 -16.67
N GLN A 265 -16.78 11.05 -17.48
CA GLN A 265 -17.05 10.62 -18.86
C GLN A 265 -15.82 10.78 -19.76
N ASP A 266 -15.07 11.87 -19.59
CA ASP A 266 -13.85 12.16 -20.33
C ASP A 266 -12.63 11.50 -19.68
N LYS A 267 -12.11 10.46 -20.35
CA LYS A 267 -10.95 9.69 -19.87
C LYS A 267 -9.60 10.30 -20.26
N SER A 268 -9.56 11.39 -21.04
CA SER A 268 -8.31 11.98 -21.54
C SER A 268 -7.36 12.43 -20.41
N TYR A 269 -7.94 12.88 -19.31
CA TYR A 269 -7.18 13.30 -18.13
C TYR A 269 -6.58 12.12 -17.36
N LEU A 270 -7.35 11.04 -17.20
CA LEU A 270 -6.85 9.80 -16.61
C LEU A 270 -5.67 9.25 -17.43
N GLN A 271 -5.80 9.25 -18.76
CA GLN A 271 -4.72 8.86 -19.68
C GLN A 271 -3.46 9.72 -19.47
N SER A 272 -3.63 11.03 -19.29
CA SER A 272 -2.52 11.97 -19.07
C SER A 272 -1.78 11.68 -17.75
N TYR A 273 -2.49 11.45 -16.65
CA TYR A 273 -1.89 11.11 -15.36
C TYR A 273 -1.19 9.73 -15.37
N VAL A 274 -1.74 8.76 -16.10
CA VAL A 274 -1.10 7.45 -16.31
C VAL A 274 0.20 7.60 -17.09
N ILE A 275 0.21 8.37 -18.18
CA ILE A 275 1.44 8.65 -18.95
C ILE A 275 2.46 9.39 -18.08
N GLU A 276 2.03 10.42 -17.36
CA GLU A 276 2.91 11.23 -16.52
C GLU A 276 3.58 10.39 -15.42
N PHE A 277 2.80 9.51 -14.76
CA PHE A 277 3.34 8.55 -13.81
C PHE A 277 4.45 7.71 -14.45
N MET A 278 4.16 7.10 -15.60
CA MET A 278 5.05 6.15 -16.25
C MET A 278 6.35 6.82 -16.73
N GLU A 279 6.25 7.97 -17.37
CA GLU A 279 7.40 8.74 -17.84
C GLU A 279 8.26 9.26 -16.68
N THR A 280 7.62 9.76 -15.62
CA THR A 280 8.33 10.26 -14.43
C THR A 280 9.03 9.13 -13.70
N TRP A 281 8.39 7.96 -13.56
CA TRP A 281 9.02 6.79 -12.96
C TRP A 281 10.25 6.35 -13.75
N LEU A 282 10.11 6.17 -15.06
CA LEU A 282 11.21 5.73 -15.94
C LEU A 282 12.39 6.70 -15.86
N LYS A 283 12.11 8.02 -15.80
CA LYS A 283 13.13 9.05 -15.59
C LYS A 283 13.84 8.90 -14.25
N LEU A 284 13.11 8.68 -13.15
CA LEU A 284 13.70 8.46 -11.82
C LEU A 284 14.50 7.15 -11.75
N ALA A 285 14.11 6.14 -12.52
CA ALA A 285 14.84 4.89 -12.70
C ALA A 285 16.08 5.02 -13.62
N ASN A 286 16.36 6.21 -14.16
CA ASN A 286 17.43 6.48 -15.15
C ASN A 286 17.30 5.63 -16.43
N ILE A 287 16.07 5.40 -16.89
CA ILE A 287 15.78 4.68 -18.14
C ILE A 287 15.45 5.72 -19.21
N GLU A 288 16.25 5.75 -20.28
CA GLU A 288 16.00 6.66 -21.40
C GLU A 288 14.75 6.23 -22.18
N LEU A 289 13.82 7.18 -22.33
CA LEU A 289 12.71 7.06 -23.25
C LEU A 289 13.29 7.15 -24.68
N SER A 290 13.41 6.01 -25.35
CA SER A 290 13.79 5.95 -26.76
C SER A 290 12.83 6.78 -27.65
N GLU A 291 13.23 7.13 -28.88
CA GLU A 291 12.44 7.98 -29.82
C GLU A 291 11.01 7.48 -30.14
N PHE A 292 10.62 6.31 -29.64
CA PHE A 292 9.33 5.65 -29.84
C PHE A 292 8.11 6.46 -29.34
N THR A 293 8.29 7.44 -28.46
CA THR A 293 7.19 8.08 -27.71
C THR A 293 6.72 9.43 -28.25
N VAL A 294 7.37 10.01 -29.27
CA VAL A 294 7.15 11.42 -29.63
C VAL A 294 5.99 11.63 -30.61
N ASN A 295 5.49 10.59 -31.30
CA ASN A 295 4.43 10.71 -32.32
C ASN A 295 3.48 9.50 -32.42
N THR A 296 3.30 8.75 -31.34
CA THR A 296 2.41 7.59 -31.30
C THR A 296 1.03 7.93 -30.72
N GLU A 297 -0.01 7.26 -31.23
CA GLU A 297 -1.35 7.31 -30.66
C GLU A 297 -1.29 6.99 -29.15
N ILE A 298 -2.09 7.69 -28.33
CA ILE A 298 -2.06 7.59 -26.85
C ILE A 298 -2.08 6.15 -26.36
N THR A 299 -2.92 5.30 -26.95
CA THR A 299 -3.02 3.87 -26.62
C THR A 299 -1.72 3.13 -26.86
N THR A 300 -1.06 3.36 -28.00
CA THR A 300 0.23 2.76 -28.35
C THR A 300 1.32 3.26 -27.40
N LYS A 301 1.35 4.57 -27.13
CA LYS A 301 2.29 5.16 -26.18
C LYS A 301 2.19 4.51 -24.79
N ILE A 302 0.97 4.31 -24.29
CA ILE A 302 0.75 3.66 -22.98
C ILE A 302 1.25 2.21 -23.00
N LYS A 303 0.98 1.45 -24.07
CA LYS A 303 1.45 0.06 -24.19
C LYS A 303 2.99 -0.03 -24.22
N ASP A 304 3.64 0.86 -24.96
CA ASP A 304 5.10 0.90 -25.05
C ASP A 304 5.73 1.25 -23.69
N LEU A 305 5.19 2.25 -22.99
CA LEU A 305 5.63 2.63 -21.65
C LEU A 305 5.40 1.50 -20.64
N ALA A 306 4.25 0.83 -20.69
CA ALA A 306 3.94 -0.30 -19.83
C ALA A 306 4.93 -1.46 -20.03
N GLN A 307 5.35 -1.73 -21.27
CA GLN A 307 6.36 -2.77 -21.53
C GLN A 307 7.73 -2.42 -20.94
N LEU A 308 8.16 -1.16 -21.03
CA LEU A 308 9.41 -0.69 -20.40
C LEU A 308 9.34 -0.77 -18.88
N ILE A 309 8.20 -0.41 -18.30
CA ILE A 309 7.97 -0.50 -16.86
C ILE A 309 7.98 -1.95 -16.38
N GLN A 310 7.33 -2.85 -17.11
CA GLN A 310 7.27 -4.27 -16.76
C GLN A 310 8.66 -4.90 -16.61
N SER A 311 9.62 -4.50 -17.45
CA SER A 311 10.98 -5.04 -17.44
C SER A 311 11.90 -4.37 -16.41
N ALA A 312 11.50 -3.23 -15.86
CA ALA A 312 12.33 -2.41 -14.99
C ALA A 312 11.87 -2.38 -13.53
N PHE A 313 10.57 -2.57 -13.27
CA PHE A 313 10.02 -2.55 -11.91
C PHE A 313 10.72 -3.56 -10.99
N LYS A 314 10.88 -3.16 -9.74
CA LYS A 314 11.31 -4.05 -8.66
C LYS A 314 10.10 -4.64 -7.95
N LEU A 315 10.30 -5.77 -7.28
CA LEU A 315 9.22 -6.48 -6.60
C LEU A 315 8.53 -5.63 -5.50
N GLU A 316 9.28 -4.74 -4.85
CA GLU A 316 8.77 -3.77 -3.87
C GLU A 316 7.78 -2.74 -4.46
N GLU A 317 7.80 -2.54 -5.78
CA GLU A 317 6.97 -1.59 -6.52
C GLU A 317 5.66 -2.21 -7.03
N TRP A 318 5.32 -3.44 -6.60
CA TRP A 318 4.13 -4.17 -7.05
C TRP A 318 2.82 -3.39 -6.89
N HIS A 319 2.72 -2.52 -5.89
CA HIS A 319 1.52 -1.73 -5.62
C HIS A 319 1.19 -0.79 -6.80
N TYR A 320 2.20 -0.28 -7.51
CA TYR A 320 2.01 0.49 -8.74
C TYR A 320 1.49 -0.37 -9.89
N ILE A 321 1.87 -1.65 -9.98
CA ILE A 321 1.29 -2.61 -10.96
C ILE A 321 -0.21 -2.72 -10.77
N LYS A 322 -0.69 -2.89 -9.52
CA LYS A 322 -2.15 -3.00 -9.27
C LYS A 322 -2.89 -1.71 -9.66
N LYS A 323 -2.35 -0.55 -9.29
CA LYS A 323 -2.93 0.75 -9.64
C LYS A 323 -2.93 0.98 -11.15
N LEU A 324 -1.83 0.70 -11.85
CA LEU A 324 -1.74 0.78 -13.32
C LEU A 324 -2.74 -0.12 -14.02
N ASN A 325 -2.84 -1.39 -13.62
CA ASN A 325 -3.81 -2.33 -14.20
C ASN A 325 -5.26 -1.87 -13.98
N ALA A 326 -5.57 -1.33 -12.80
CA ALA A 326 -6.87 -0.74 -12.54
C ALA A 326 -7.13 0.46 -13.46
N CYS A 327 -6.15 1.35 -13.65
CA CYS A 327 -6.24 2.45 -14.62
C CYS A 327 -6.44 1.93 -16.05
N PHE A 328 -5.65 0.96 -16.52
CA PHE A 328 -5.74 0.38 -17.87
C PHE A 328 -7.14 -0.18 -18.17
N ASN A 329 -7.74 -0.87 -17.20
CA ASN A 329 -9.11 -1.35 -17.30
C ASN A 329 -10.11 -0.19 -17.48
N VAL A 330 -9.97 0.88 -16.70
CA VAL A 330 -10.87 2.06 -16.78
C VAL A 330 -10.76 2.75 -18.13
N ILE A 331 -9.56 2.89 -18.69
CA ILE A 331 -9.34 3.51 -20.01
C ILE A 331 -9.43 2.53 -21.18
N SER A 332 -9.87 1.30 -20.93
CA SER A 332 -10.08 0.27 -21.95
C SER A 332 -8.84 -0.03 -22.80
N ILE A 333 -7.66 0.03 -22.19
CA ILE A 333 -6.40 -0.36 -22.83
C ILE A 333 -6.17 -1.84 -22.56
N ASP A 334 -6.08 -2.61 -23.64
CA ASP A 334 -5.70 -4.02 -23.61
C ASP A 334 -4.19 -4.16 -23.32
N CYS A 335 -3.86 -4.02 -22.04
CA CYS A 335 -2.53 -4.17 -21.45
C CYS A 335 -2.69 -4.62 -19.99
N GLN A 336 -1.89 -5.59 -19.56
CA GLN A 336 -1.78 -5.96 -18.15
C GLN A 336 -0.32 -6.19 -17.77
N LEU A 337 0.06 -5.58 -16.65
CA LEU A 337 1.31 -5.81 -15.98
C LEU A 337 1.16 -6.99 -15.01
N SER A 338 2.19 -7.83 -14.93
CA SER A 338 2.24 -9.01 -14.09
C SER A 338 3.31 -8.86 -13.02
N VAL A 339 2.91 -9.00 -11.75
CA VAL A 339 3.84 -9.11 -10.62
C VAL A 339 4.72 -10.36 -10.79
N MET A 340 4.20 -11.42 -11.41
CA MET A 340 4.95 -12.66 -11.65
C MET A 340 6.17 -12.43 -12.55
N ASN A 341 6.10 -11.50 -13.50
CA ASN A 341 7.26 -11.20 -14.35
C ASN A 341 8.39 -10.52 -13.56
N LEU A 342 8.09 -9.82 -12.46
CA LEU A 342 9.11 -9.24 -11.57
C LEU A 342 9.85 -10.32 -10.78
N ILE A 343 9.21 -11.47 -10.58
CA ILE A 343 9.71 -12.59 -9.79
C ILE A 343 10.75 -13.45 -10.56
N TYR A 344 10.79 -13.40 -11.89
CA TYR A 344 11.50 -14.39 -12.72
C TYR A 344 12.98 -14.11 -13.06
N ASN A 345 13.72 -13.32 -12.28
CA ASN A 345 14.98 -12.75 -12.78
C ASN A 345 16.27 -13.14 -12.04
N GLU A 346 16.20 -13.87 -10.93
CA GLU A 346 17.39 -14.22 -10.14
C GLU A 346 17.64 -15.74 -10.11
N GLU A 347 18.92 -16.11 -10.06
CA GLU A 347 19.39 -17.48 -9.83
C GLU A 347 20.35 -17.49 -8.63
N PHE A 348 20.30 -18.55 -7.83
CA PHE A 348 21.30 -18.80 -6.79
C PHE A 348 21.96 -20.16 -6.96
N GLU A 349 23.19 -20.26 -6.49
CA GLU A 349 23.99 -21.49 -6.50
C GLU A 349 23.94 -22.18 -5.14
N PHE A 350 23.81 -23.51 -5.14
CA PHE A 350 23.72 -24.30 -3.92
C PHE A 350 24.30 -25.71 -4.10
N THR A 351 24.58 -26.37 -2.98
CA THR A 351 25.16 -27.71 -2.96
C THR A 351 24.10 -28.78 -2.75
N VAL A 352 24.14 -29.82 -3.58
CA VAL A 352 23.36 -31.05 -3.41
C VAL A 352 24.26 -32.20 -3.02
N LEU A 353 23.95 -32.80 -1.87
CA LEU A 353 24.66 -33.96 -1.35
C LEU A 353 23.95 -35.26 -1.73
N LYS A 354 24.73 -36.30 -2.04
CA LYS A 354 24.25 -37.69 -2.10
C LYS A 354 25.09 -38.56 -1.18
N ILE A 355 24.42 -39.37 -0.37
CA ILE A 355 25.05 -40.24 0.61
C ILE A 355 24.88 -41.72 0.21
N ASN A 356 25.82 -42.58 0.63
CA ASN A 356 25.65 -44.03 0.48
C ASN A 356 24.70 -44.60 1.53
N ALA A 357 24.42 -45.89 1.45
CA ALA A 357 23.59 -46.62 2.40
C ALA A 357 24.11 -46.57 3.86
N GLN A 358 25.39 -46.22 4.09
CA GLN A 358 25.99 -46.04 5.41
C GLN A 358 25.92 -44.59 5.93
N GLY A 359 25.29 -43.66 5.19
CA GLY A 359 25.14 -42.26 5.58
C GLY A 359 26.35 -41.37 5.30
N GLN A 360 27.35 -41.86 4.56
CA GLN A 360 28.55 -41.10 4.21
C GLN A 360 28.36 -40.34 2.90
N VAL A 361 28.77 -39.07 2.86
CA VAL A 361 28.76 -38.25 1.64
C VAL A 361 29.64 -38.89 0.56
N ARG A 362 29.03 -39.24 -0.56
CA ARG A 362 29.73 -39.81 -1.73
C ARG A 362 29.93 -38.80 -2.83
N ARG A 363 28.99 -37.87 -2.96
CA ARG A 363 28.97 -36.89 -4.03
C ARG A 363 28.42 -35.56 -3.51
N SER A 364 29.11 -34.50 -3.89
CA SER A 364 28.63 -33.13 -3.83
C SER A 364 28.60 -32.58 -5.25
N ARG A 365 27.54 -31.83 -5.58
CA ARG A 365 27.40 -31.13 -6.86
C ARG A 365 26.84 -29.74 -6.60
N SER A 366 27.44 -28.75 -7.24
CA SER A 366 26.84 -27.42 -7.36
C SER A 366 25.71 -27.45 -8.39
N HIS A 367 24.57 -26.88 -8.03
CA HIS A 367 23.41 -26.64 -8.90
C HIS A 367 23.01 -25.16 -8.83
N ARG A 368 22.21 -24.74 -9.81
CA ARG A 368 21.56 -23.43 -9.83
C ARG A 368 20.07 -23.60 -10.02
N THR A 369 19.30 -22.71 -9.41
CA THR A 369 17.86 -22.64 -9.58
C THR A 369 17.41 -21.19 -9.57
N LYS A 370 16.25 -20.95 -10.18
CA LYS A 370 15.60 -19.64 -10.13
C LYS A 370 14.97 -19.42 -8.77
N PHE A 371 14.99 -18.18 -8.30
CA PHE A 371 14.35 -17.79 -7.07
C PHE A 371 13.99 -16.31 -7.12
N PHE A 372 13.20 -15.86 -6.15
CA PHE A 372 13.05 -14.45 -5.86
C PHE A 372 13.19 -14.19 -4.36
N LYS A 373 13.48 -12.94 -4.04
CA LYS A 373 13.70 -12.47 -2.69
C LYS A 373 12.81 -11.26 -2.41
N TYR A 374 12.14 -11.27 -1.27
CA TYR A 374 11.35 -10.14 -0.80
C TYR A 374 11.88 -9.65 0.54
N ALA A 375 12.31 -8.39 0.62
CA ALA A 375 12.74 -7.77 1.87
C ALA A 375 11.52 -7.43 2.73
N LEU A 376 11.30 -8.19 3.81
CA LEU A 376 10.20 -7.96 4.74
C LEU A 376 10.45 -6.72 5.60
N GLU A 377 11.69 -6.60 6.06
CA GLU A 377 12.27 -5.51 6.86
C GLU A 377 13.78 -5.40 6.54
N PRO A 378 14.49 -4.35 6.97
CA PRO A 378 15.94 -4.25 6.79
C PRO A 378 16.66 -5.50 7.36
N ASN A 379 17.37 -6.22 6.49
CA ASN A 379 18.08 -7.47 6.79
C ASN A 379 17.20 -8.70 7.13
N ILE A 380 15.89 -8.63 6.88
CA ILE A 380 14.98 -9.78 7.04
C ILE A 380 14.34 -10.05 5.68
N ASP A 381 14.76 -11.14 5.06
CA ASP A 381 14.36 -11.48 3.70
C ASP A 381 13.59 -12.79 3.65
N LEU A 382 12.61 -12.87 2.75
CA LEU A 382 11.93 -14.09 2.38
C LEU A 382 12.40 -14.55 1.00
N GLU A 383 13.11 -15.68 0.96
CA GLU A 383 13.61 -16.30 -0.27
C GLU A 383 12.67 -17.43 -0.73
N MET A 384 12.24 -17.35 -1.99
CA MET A 384 11.24 -18.24 -2.59
C MET A 384 11.82 -18.90 -3.84
N VAL A 385 11.92 -20.23 -3.81
CA VAL A 385 12.60 -21.04 -4.83
C VAL A 385 11.61 -21.54 -5.87
N TYR A 386 11.97 -21.43 -7.15
CA TYR A 386 11.16 -21.94 -8.25
C TYR A 386 11.19 -23.47 -8.26
N ILE A 387 10.01 -24.08 -8.18
CA ILE A 387 9.82 -25.51 -8.27
C ILE A 387 9.23 -25.81 -9.66
N PRO A 388 10.01 -26.48 -10.55
CA PRO A 388 9.49 -26.83 -11.87
C PRO A 388 8.34 -27.81 -11.72
N GLY A 389 7.26 -27.64 -12.50
CA GLY A 389 6.17 -28.61 -12.51
C GLY A 389 6.58 -29.95 -13.14
N GLY A 390 5.80 -30.99 -12.86
CA GLY A 390 6.03 -32.32 -13.41
C GLY A 390 5.11 -33.38 -12.83
N ILE A 391 5.32 -34.62 -13.25
CA ILE A 391 4.56 -35.78 -12.77
C ILE A 391 5.45 -36.63 -11.87
N PHE A 392 4.98 -36.96 -10.68
CA PHE A 392 5.70 -37.83 -9.75
C PHE A 392 4.79 -38.87 -9.12
N ARG A 393 5.42 -39.85 -8.48
CA ARG A 393 4.73 -40.92 -7.77
C ARG A 393 4.69 -40.58 -6.28
N MET A 394 3.50 -40.24 -5.78
CA MET A 394 3.25 -39.83 -4.40
C MET A 394 2.95 -41.03 -3.51
N GLY A 395 3.44 -41.01 -2.26
CA GLY A 395 3.40 -42.12 -1.32
C GLY A 395 4.63 -43.03 -1.40
N SER A 396 4.59 -44.19 -0.72
CA SER A 396 5.73 -45.11 -0.66
C SER A 396 5.35 -46.55 -1.03
N PRO A 397 6.31 -47.35 -1.55
CA PRO A 397 6.07 -48.77 -1.75
C PRO A 397 6.02 -49.49 -0.39
N ARG A 398 5.25 -50.58 -0.31
CA ARG A 398 5.14 -51.43 0.90
C ARG A 398 6.48 -52.02 1.37
N THR A 399 7.48 -52.05 0.49
CA THR A 399 8.84 -52.54 0.77
C THR A 399 9.76 -51.47 1.34
N GLU A 400 9.34 -50.20 1.35
CA GLU A 400 10.13 -49.11 1.96
C GLU A 400 10.13 -49.29 3.49
N THR A 401 11.32 -49.18 4.10
CA THR A 401 11.45 -49.27 5.55
C THR A 401 10.66 -48.16 6.24
N GLY A 402 9.83 -48.52 7.22
CA GLY A 402 8.98 -47.55 7.93
C GLY A 402 7.73 -47.12 7.17
N HIS A 403 7.37 -47.78 6.06
CA HIS A 403 6.10 -47.59 5.35
C HIS A 403 4.88 -47.67 6.28
N GLU A 404 3.96 -46.73 6.14
CA GLU A 404 2.65 -46.73 6.82
C GLU A 404 1.50 -46.83 5.80
N SER A 405 0.35 -47.36 6.23
CA SER A 405 -0.82 -47.53 5.36
C SER A 405 -1.39 -46.21 4.84
N SER A 406 -1.17 -45.11 5.56
CA SER A 406 -1.58 -43.77 5.16
C SER A 406 -0.83 -43.24 3.95
N GLU A 407 0.29 -43.87 3.58
CA GLU A 407 1.13 -43.55 2.43
C GLU A 407 0.74 -44.36 1.18
N SER A 408 -0.30 -45.19 1.29
CA SER A 408 -0.84 -46.03 0.21
C SER A 408 -2.19 -45.50 -0.30
N PRO A 409 -2.63 -45.86 -1.52
CA PRO A 409 -1.81 -46.42 -2.58
C PRO A 409 -0.85 -45.38 -3.16
N MET A 410 0.29 -45.86 -3.66
CA MET A 410 1.18 -45.03 -4.44
C MET A 410 0.50 -44.65 -5.76
N HIS A 411 0.38 -43.37 -6.07
CA HIS A 411 -0.37 -42.87 -7.23
C HIS A 411 0.40 -41.77 -7.96
N TRP A 412 -0.01 -41.47 -9.20
CA TRP A 412 0.61 -40.42 -10.01
C TRP A 412 -0.07 -39.09 -9.77
N VAL A 413 0.71 -38.04 -9.56
CA VAL A 413 0.23 -36.68 -9.38
C VAL A 413 0.98 -35.75 -10.32
N ALA A 414 0.25 -34.92 -11.06
CA ALA A 414 0.76 -33.83 -11.86
C ALA A 414 0.77 -32.55 -11.02
N VAL A 415 1.96 -31.96 -10.82
CA VAL A 415 2.16 -30.72 -10.07
C VAL A 415 2.50 -29.62 -11.06
N THR A 416 1.76 -28.51 -11.03
CA THR A 416 2.08 -27.32 -11.82
C THR A 416 3.29 -26.59 -11.22
N PRO A 417 4.06 -25.83 -12.02
CA PRO A 417 5.12 -24.99 -11.48
C PRO A 417 4.61 -24.04 -10.39
N PHE A 418 5.42 -23.80 -9.36
CA PHE A 418 5.11 -22.91 -8.23
C PHE A 418 6.40 -22.43 -7.56
N PHE A 419 6.33 -21.44 -6.66
CA PHE A 419 7.43 -21.11 -5.76
C PHE A 419 7.19 -21.66 -4.36
N MET A 420 8.25 -22.05 -3.67
CA MET A 420 8.21 -22.51 -2.27
C MET A 420 9.32 -21.86 -1.45
N GLY A 421 9.05 -21.54 -0.18
CA GLY A 421 10.04 -21.00 0.74
C GLY A 421 11.28 -21.88 0.82
N LYS A 422 12.45 -21.27 0.61
CA LYS A 422 13.77 -21.95 0.65
C LYS A 422 13.97 -22.71 1.96
N PHE A 423 13.48 -22.12 3.05
CA PHE A 423 13.49 -22.62 4.42
C PHE A 423 12.05 -22.62 4.99
N PRO A 424 11.81 -23.31 6.12
CA PRO A 424 10.69 -22.99 6.99
C PRO A 424 10.73 -21.52 7.40
N ILE A 425 9.56 -20.92 7.68
CA ILE A 425 9.47 -19.52 8.12
C ILE A 425 10.30 -19.34 9.40
N THR A 426 11.17 -18.34 9.43
CA THR A 426 12.02 -18.06 10.59
C THR A 426 11.30 -17.19 11.63
N GLN A 427 11.82 -17.16 12.85
CA GLN A 427 11.25 -16.31 13.91
C GLN A 427 11.34 -14.81 13.59
N ALA A 428 12.39 -14.37 12.92
CA ALA A 428 12.50 -12.99 12.45
C ALA A 428 11.43 -12.66 11.39
N GLN A 429 11.23 -13.54 10.41
CA GLN A 429 10.17 -13.39 9.40
C GLN A 429 8.78 -13.41 10.04
N TRP A 430 8.56 -14.31 11.00
CA TRP A 430 7.33 -14.39 11.79
C TRP A 430 6.99 -13.06 12.46
N ARG A 431 7.93 -12.50 13.23
CA ARG A 431 7.73 -11.22 13.95
C ARG A 431 7.39 -10.07 13.00
N ALA A 432 8.10 -9.95 11.87
CA ALA A 432 7.85 -8.90 10.88
C ALA A 432 6.42 -8.92 10.32
N ILE A 433 5.83 -10.11 10.13
CA ILE A 433 4.45 -10.26 9.63
C ILE A 433 3.42 -10.24 10.77
N ALA A 434 3.73 -10.82 11.92
CA ALA A 434 2.85 -10.80 13.10
C ALA A 434 2.61 -9.39 13.65
N ALA A 435 3.54 -8.45 13.39
CA ALA A 435 3.41 -7.04 13.74
C ALA A 435 2.43 -6.26 12.83
N LEU A 436 2.08 -6.78 11.64
CA LEU A 436 1.11 -6.15 10.76
C LEU A 436 -0.31 -6.17 11.35
N PRO A 437 -1.23 -5.31 10.87
CA PRO A 437 -2.63 -5.40 11.26
C PRO A 437 -3.22 -6.81 11.01
N PRO A 438 -4.06 -7.32 11.92
CA PRO A 438 -4.72 -8.61 11.73
C PRO A 438 -5.67 -8.59 10.55
N VAL A 439 -5.73 -9.71 9.83
CA VAL A 439 -6.73 -9.97 8.78
C VAL A 439 -7.92 -10.68 9.40
N ASN A 440 -7.70 -11.88 9.92
CA ASN A 440 -8.74 -12.73 10.50
C ASN A 440 -8.54 -12.92 12.01
N LYS A 441 -7.29 -12.96 12.47
CA LYS A 441 -6.97 -13.14 13.90
C LYS A 441 -5.68 -12.44 14.33
N LYS A 442 -5.54 -12.23 15.63
CA LYS A 442 -4.28 -11.78 16.23
C LYS A 442 -3.27 -12.94 16.27
N LEU A 443 -2.01 -12.64 15.95
CA LEU A 443 -0.87 -13.54 16.10
C LEU A 443 -0.08 -13.17 17.37
N GLU A 444 0.40 -14.18 18.09
CA GLU A 444 1.42 -14.00 19.13
C GLU A 444 2.77 -13.70 18.45
N PRO A 445 3.44 -12.56 18.73
CA PRO A 445 4.67 -12.21 18.02
C PRO A 445 5.86 -13.13 18.29
N ASP A 446 5.94 -13.80 19.44
CA ASP A 446 7.10 -14.65 19.77
C ASP A 446 6.69 -16.02 20.36
N PRO A 447 6.02 -16.88 19.56
CA PRO A 447 5.38 -18.09 20.05
C PRO A 447 6.38 -19.23 20.33
N SER A 448 7.53 -19.21 19.66
CA SER A 448 8.53 -20.29 19.68
C SER A 448 9.06 -20.59 21.09
N CYS A 449 9.21 -21.88 21.40
CA CYS A 449 9.90 -22.37 22.58
C CYS A 449 11.43 -22.18 22.48
N PHE A 450 12.04 -22.53 21.36
CA PHE A 450 13.50 -22.40 21.16
C PHE A 450 13.81 -21.06 20.51
N LYS A 451 14.69 -20.25 21.08
CA LYS A 451 14.89 -18.86 20.63
C LYS A 451 16.06 -18.71 19.67
N GLY A 452 15.82 -18.02 18.55
CA GLY A 452 16.85 -17.63 17.58
C GLY A 452 16.21 -17.01 16.35
N ASP A 453 16.72 -15.87 15.88
CA ASP A 453 16.11 -15.12 14.77
C ASP A 453 16.02 -15.94 13.48
N ASN A 454 17.02 -16.80 13.24
CA ASN A 454 17.10 -17.72 12.11
C ASN A 454 16.62 -19.13 12.44
N HIS A 455 16.15 -19.41 13.65
CA HIS A 455 15.43 -20.65 13.93
C HIS A 455 14.09 -20.64 13.20
N PRO A 456 13.55 -21.82 12.81
CA PRO A 456 12.18 -21.90 12.35
C PRO A 456 11.24 -21.41 13.46
N VAL A 457 10.16 -20.73 13.06
CA VAL A 457 9.04 -20.50 13.97
C VAL A 457 8.38 -21.85 14.25
N GLU A 458 8.14 -22.13 15.52
CA GLU A 458 7.39 -23.29 15.98
C GLU A 458 6.40 -22.87 17.06
N ASN A 459 5.61 -23.83 17.56
CA ASN A 459 4.53 -23.55 18.49
C ASN A 459 3.49 -22.61 17.84
N VAL A 460 3.19 -22.85 16.56
CA VAL A 460 2.18 -22.16 15.74
C VAL A 460 1.13 -23.14 15.21
N SER A 461 -0.14 -22.75 15.28
CA SER A 461 -1.25 -23.56 14.76
C SER A 461 -1.37 -23.43 13.24
N TRP A 462 -2.17 -24.29 12.61
CA TRP A 462 -2.46 -24.19 11.18
C TRP A 462 -3.14 -22.85 10.85
N TYR A 463 -4.07 -22.41 11.71
CA TYR A 463 -4.74 -21.12 11.55
C TYR A 463 -3.78 -19.93 11.69
N ASP A 464 -2.75 -20.05 12.52
CA ASP A 464 -1.70 -19.03 12.63
C ASP A 464 -0.86 -18.93 11.36
N ALA A 465 -0.53 -20.08 10.76
CA ALA A 465 0.21 -20.15 9.51
C ALA A 465 -0.60 -19.60 8.31
N VAL A 466 -1.92 -19.82 8.28
CA VAL A 466 -2.82 -19.22 7.28
C VAL A 466 -2.92 -17.70 7.46
N GLU A 467 -3.13 -17.22 8.68
CA GLU A 467 -3.16 -15.77 8.97
C GLU A 467 -1.83 -15.09 8.59
N PHE A 468 -0.69 -15.76 8.83
CA PHE A 468 0.61 -15.28 8.36
C PHE A 468 0.64 -15.15 6.83
N CYS A 469 0.15 -16.16 6.10
CA CYS A 469 0.07 -16.11 4.63
C CYS A 469 -0.81 -14.95 4.15
N ASP A 470 -1.97 -14.74 4.76
CA ASP A 470 -2.92 -13.67 4.39
C ASP A 470 -2.29 -12.29 4.58
N ARG A 471 -1.65 -12.05 5.74
CA ARG A 471 -0.93 -10.79 6.02
C ARG A 471 0.24 -10.58 5.06
N LEU A 472 1.01 -11.64 4.79
CA LEU A 472 2.10 -11.60 3.84
C LEU A 472 1.60 -11.29 2.42
N ALA A 473 0.43 -11.82 2.03
CA ALA A 473 -0.17 -11.55 0.75
C ALA A 473 -0.63 -10.09 0.60
N ILE A 474 -1.15 -9.49 1.67
CA ILE A 474 -1.49 -8.06 1.69
C ILE A 474 -0.22 -7.20 1.59
N LYS A 475 0.83 -7.52 2.36
CA LYS A 475 2.10 -6.76 2.36
C LYS A 475 2.78 -6.78 0.99
N THR A 476 2.82 -7.94 0.35
CA THR A 476 3.61 -8.17 -0.88
C THR A 476 2.79 -8.10 -2.16
N GLY A 477 1.46 -8.13 -2.07
CA GLY A 477 0.56 -8.23 -3.21
C GLY A 477 0.61 -9.57 -3.95
N ILE A 478 1.41 -10.53 -3.48
CA ILE A 478 1.55 -11.88 -4.02
C ILE A 478 0.67 -12.83 -3.19
N GLN A 479 -0.04 -13.75 -3.84
CA GLN A 479 -0.89 -14.71 -3.13
C GLN A 479 -0.05 -15.84 -2.50
N TYR A 480 0.38 -15.62 -1.25
CA TYR A 480 1.04 -16.63 -0.43
C TYR A 480 0.03 -17.59 0.19
N ARG A 481 0.42 -18.85 0.35
CA ARG A 481 -0.39 -19.91 0.95
C ARG A 481 0.50 -20.99 1.56
N LEU A 482 -0.10 -21.91 2.30
CA LEU A 482 0.56 -23.18 2.61
C LEU A 482 0.68 -24.04 1.34
N PRO A 483 1.75 -24.86 1.21
CA PRO A 483 1.84 -25.84 0.14
C PRO A 483 0.75 -26.90 0.29
N THR A 484 0.31 -27.47 -0.82
CA THR A 484 -0.47 -28.71 -0.75
C THR A 484 0.43 -29.87 -0.31
N GLU A 485 -0.14 -30.94 0.22
CA GLU A 485 0.62 -32.13 0.59
C GLU A 485 1.37 -32.71 -0.62
N ALA A 486 0.74 -32.68 -1.79
CA ALA A 486 1.34 -33.12 -3.05
C ALA A 486 2.51 -32.24 -3.48
N GLU A 487 2.35 -30.92 -3.42
CA GLU A 487 3.44 -29.97 -3.69
C GLU A 487 4.61 -30.16 -2.73
N TRP A 488 4.33 -30.36 -1.45
CA TRP A 488 5.35 -30.60 -0.44
C TRP A 488 6.14 -31.89 -0.72
N GLU A 489 5.46 -33.02 -0.99
CA GLU A 489 6.15 -34.28 -1.28
C GLU A 489 6.95 -34.20 -2.58
N TYR A 490 6.38 -33.59 -3.62
CA TYR A 490 7.03 -33.38 -4.90
C TYR A 490 8.33 -32.59 -4.73
N ALA A 491 8.23 -31.45 -4.02
CA ALA A 491 9.34 -30.57 -3.76
C ALA A 491 10.41 -31.26 -2.89
N CYS A 492 10.02 -31.95 -1.82
CA CYS A 492 10.91 -32.72 -0.94
C CYS A 492 11.71 -33.76 -1.73
N ARG A 493 11.02 -34.55 -2.57
CA ARG A 493 11.65 -35.60 -3.38
C ARG A 493 12.63 -35.05 -4.40
N SER A 494 12.34 -33.91 -5.03
CA SER A 494 13.20 -33.29 -6.05
C SER A 494 13.68 -34.28 -7.13
N GLY A 495 12.76 -35.16 -7.57
CA GLY A 495 13.03 -36.21 -8.57
C GLY A 495 13.56 -37.54 -8.02
N THR A 496 13.82 -37.67 -6.72
CA THR A 496 14.24 -38.93 -6.10
C THR A 496 13.08 -39.93 -5.97
N LYS A 497 13.39 -41.22 -5.99
CA LYS A 497 12.47 -42.31 -5.62
C LYS A 497 12.81 -42.93 -4.25
N HIS A 498 13.91 -42.48 -3.65
CA HIS A 498 14.34 -42.95 -2.34
C HIS A 498 13.54 -42.29 -1.21
N PRO A 499 13.63 -42.82 0.03
CA PRO A 499 12.96 -42.23 1.18
C PRO A 499 13.42 -40.80 1.49
N PHE A 500 14.68 -40.47 1.16
CA PHE A 500 15.26 -39.13 1.35
C PHE A 500 15.80 -38.57 0.03
N CYS A 501 15.83 -37.24 -0.09
CA CYS A 501 16.43 -36.56 -1.23
C CYS A 501 17.94 -36.82 -1.35
N PHE A 502 18.59 -37.22 -0.24
CA PHE A 502 20.01 -37.55 -0.19
C PHE A 502 20.34 -39.00 -0.59
N GLY A 503 19.37 -39.93 -0.51
CA GLY A 503 19.59 -41.35 -0.82
C GLY A 503 18.68 -42.30 -0.01
N GLU A 504 19.13 -43.54 0.14
CA GLU A 504 18.41 -44.62 0.85
C GLU A 504 18.39 -44.46 2.37
N THR A 505 19.20 -43.56 2.92
CA THR A 505 19.26 -43.24 4.35
C THR A 505 19.51 -41.74 4.54
N ILE A 506 19.63 -41.30 5.79
CA ILE A 506 19.95 -39.94 6.20
C ILE A 506 20.94 -39.97 7.38
N SER A 507 21.65 -38.88 7.61
CA SER A 507 22.61 -38.72 8.72
C SER A 507 22.32 -37.42 9.48
N SER A 508 22.60 -37.40 10.78
CA SER A 508 22.47 -36.19 11.63
C SER A 508 23.44 -35.07 11.26
N GLU A 509 24.40 -35.34 10.36
CA GLU A 509 25.34 -34.36 9.80
C GLU A 509 24.75 -33.54 8.65
N ILE A 510 23.58 -33.94 8.12
CA ILE A 510 22.93 -33.26 6.99
C ILE A 510 21.45 -32.95 7.24
N ALA A 511 20.96 -33.23 8.45
CA ALA A 511 19.58 -33.04 8.87
C ALA A 511 19.46 -33.04 10.40
N ASN A 512 18.45 -32.35 10.93
CA ASN A 512 18.18 -32.28 12.37
C ASN A 512 16.97 -33.14 12.75
N TYR A 513 17.21 -34.27 13.40
CA TYR A 513 16.21 -35.24 13.83
C TYR A 513 16.76 -36.04 15.04
N ASP A 514 15.98 -36.97 15.60
CA ASP A 514 16.50 -37.90 16.62
C ASP A 514 17.42 -38.94 15.97
N GLY A 515 18.72 -38.63 15.98
CA GLY A 515 19.80 -39.48 15.47
C GLY A 515 20.10 -40.72 16.32
N SER A 516 19.44 -40.92 17.46
CA SER A 516 19.72 -42.05 18.37
C SER A 516 19.41 -43.41 17.73
N TYR A 517 18.64 -43.42 16.63
CA TYR A 517 18.22 -44.62 15.92
C TYR A 517 18.64 -44.57 14.45
N ALA A 518 19.29 -45.63 13.98
CA ALA A 518 19.66 -45.78 12.58
C ALA A 518 18.44 -46.06 11.69
N TYR A 519 18.47 -45.55 10.46
CA TYR A 519 17.51 -45.90 9.41
C TYR A 519 18.17 -46.77 8.34
N GLY A 520 17.61 -47.96 8.11
CA GLY A 520 18.17 -48.94 7.18
C GLY A 520 19.59 -49.33 7.58
N PHE A 521 20.54 -49.20 6.66
CA PHE A 521 21.98 -49.47 6.91
C PHE A 521 22.78 -48.23 7.35
N GLY A 522 22.10 -47.12 7.64
CA GLY A 522 22.73 -45.89 8.13
C GLY A 522 23.34 -46.05 9.52
N ALA A 523 24.06 -45.03 9.97
CA ALA A 523 24.59 -44.96 11.33
C ALA A 523 23.66 -44.18 12.26
N THR A 524 23.75 -44.45 13.56
CA THR A 524 23.24 -43.53 14.59
C THR A 524 24.08 -42.25 14.60
N GLY A 525 23.52 -41.17 15.12
CA GLY A 525 24.14 -39.85 15.16
C GLY A 525 23.61 -38.99 16.30
N ALA A 526 23.77 -37.69 16.19
CA ALA A 526 23.37 -36.73 17.21
C ALA A 526 21.85 -36.58 17.28
N TYR A 527 21.32 -36.51 18.50
CA TYR A 527 19.99 -35.98 18.79
C TYR A 527 20.17 -34.62 19.46
N ARG A 528 19.77 -33.54 18.77
CA ARG A 528 20.06 -32.16 19.23
C ARG A 528 19.04 -31.63 20.23
N GLU A 529 17.89 -32.29 20.36
CA GLU A 529 16.83 -31.95 21.32
C GLU A 529 16.22 -30.54 21.17
N GLN A 530 16.48 -29.88 20.04
CA GLN A 530 15.96 -28.53 19.72
C GLN A 530 16.06 -28.22 18.22
N THR A 531 15.34 -27.18 17.80
CA THR A 531 15.55 -26.54 16.49
C THR A 531 16.87 -25.76 16.47
N ILE A 532 17.50 -25.68 15.30
CA ILE A 532 18.69 -24.83 15.07
C ILE A 532 18.40 -23.84 13.93
N ASP A 533 19.37 -22.97 13.59
CA ASP A 533 19.26 -22.07 12.45
C ASP A 533 18.92 -22.84 11.16
N VAL A 534 17.97 -22.32 10.38
CA VAL A 534 17.64 -22.89 9.07
C VAL A 534 18.86 -22.91 8.16
N GLY A 535 19.00 -23.97 7.36
CA GLY A 535 20.12 -24.13 6.44
C GLY A 535 21.47 -24.47 7.08
N SER A 536 21.54 -24.74 8.39
CA SER A 536 22.78 -25.04 9.13
C SER A 536 23.64 -26.17 8.53
N PHE A 537 23.02 -27.08 7.77
CA PHE A 537 23.68 -28.23 7.16
C PHE A 537 24.30 -27.96 5.78
N ASP A 538 24.02 -26.79 5.19
CA ASP A 538 24.38 -26.45 3.81
C ASP A 538 24.05 -27.58 2.79
N ALA A 539 22.91 -28.23 3.01
CA ALA A 539 22.48 -29.43 2.29
C ALA A 539 21.07 -29.24 1.71
N ALA A 540 21.01 -28.68 0.51
CA ALA A 540 19.75 -28.56 -0.22
C ALA A 540 19.40 -29.84 -0.99
N ASN A 541 18.11 -29.99 -1.29
CA ASN A 541 17.64 -30.96 -2.28
C ASN A 541 17.88 -30.46 -3.72
N SER A 542 17.51 -31.24 -4.73
CA SER A 542 17.83 -30.91 -6.14
C SER A 542 17.09 -29.69 -6.69
N TYR A 543 16.11 -29.14 -5.96
CA TYR A 543 15.43 -27.90 -6.32
C TYR A 543 15.96 -26.68 -5.57
N GLY A 544 16.84 -26.84 -4.57
CA GLY A 544 17.37 -25.73 -3.78
C GLY A 544 16.61 -25.47 -2.48
N LEU A 545 15.80 -26.43 -2.02
CA LEU A 545 15.12 -26.36 -0.72
C LEU A 545 15.93 -27.02 0.38
N TYR A 546 15.94 -26.40 1.55
CA TYR A 546 16.65 -26.85 2.73
C TYR A 546 15.67 -27.36 3.80
N ASP A 547 16.23 -28.14 4.73
CA ASP A 547 15.52 -28.63 5.93
C ASP A 547 14.25 -29.45 5.65
N MET A 548 14.15 -30.07 4.46
CA MET A 548 12.99 -30.88 4.05
C MET A 548 12.86 -32.23 4.79
N HIS A 549 13.83 -32.58 5.65
CA HIS A 549 13.92 -33.85 6.37
C HIS A 549 14.34 -33.63 7.83
N GLY A 550 13.43 -33.13 8.68
CA GLY A 550 13.69 -32.80 10.08
C GLY A 550 13.42 -31.33 10.39
N GLN A 551 14.14 -30.76 11.37
CA GLN A 551 13.93 -29.41 11.92
C GLN A 551 12.57 -29.24 12.58
N VAL A 552 11.51 -29.04 11.79
CA VAL A 552 10.11 -28.92 12.26
C VAL A 552 9.19 -29.64 11.29
N LEU A 553 8.12 -30.23 11.81
CA LEU A 553 7.01 -30.68 10.99
C LEU A 553 6.35 -29.45 10.37
N GLU A 554 5.94 -29.54 9.11
CA GLU A 554 5.44 -28.39 8.36
C GLU A 554 3.98 -28.55 7.97
N TRP A 555 3.16 -27.55 8.34
CA TRP A 555 1.74 -27.51 7.97
C TRP A 555 1.55 -27.49 6.45
N CYS A 556 0.65 -28.35 5.95
CA CYS A 556 0.15 -28.31 4.59
C CYS A 556 -1.30 -27.79 4.56
N ALA A 557 -1.77 -27.37 3.38
CA ALA A 557 -3.14 -26.88 3.19
C ALA A 557 -4.21 -27.98 3.37
N ASP A 558 -3.82 -29.24 3.17
CA ASP A 558 -4.71 -30.39 3.09
C ASP A 558 -5.28 -30.82 4.47
N PRO A 559 -6.60 -31.06 4.56
CA PRO A 559 -7.18 -31.92 5.58
C PRO A 559 -6.57 -33.33 5.59
N TRP A 560 -6.48 -33.93 6.77
CA TRP A 560 -5.96 -35.29 6.89
C TRP A 560 -6.89 -36.34 6.26
N HIS A 561 -6.31 -37.29 5.52
CA HIS A 561 -7.03 -38.48 5.03
C HIS A 561 -6.27 -39.73 5.43
N GLU A 562 -6.98 -40.77 5.85
CA GLU A 562 -6.38 -42.02 6.36
C GLU A 562 -5.48 -42.74 5.36
N ASN A 563 -5.64 -42.47 4.06
CA ASN A 563 -4.82 -43.00 2.96
C ASN A 563 -5.08 -42.20 1.67
N TYR A 564 -4.40 -42.53 0.57
CA TYR A 564 -4.52 -41.88 -0.74
C TYR A 564 -5.59 -42.48 -1.67
N GLN A 565 -6.53 -43.27 -1.15
CA GLN A 565 -7.60 -43.83 -1.97
C GLN A 565 -8.50 -42.68 -2.47
N ASN A 566 -8.52 -42.48 -3.79
CA ASN A 566 -9.20 -41.37 -4.47
C ASN A 566 -8.58 -39.99 -4.22
N ALA A 567 -7.30 -39.92 -3.84
CA ALA A 567 -6.58 -38.65 -3.73
C ALA A 567 -6.56 -37.90 -5.08
N PRO A 568 -6.59 -36.56 -5.07
CA PRO A 568 -6.43 -35.74 -6.27
C PRO A 568 -5.13 -36.06 -7.01
N THR A 569 -5.17 -36.00 -8.34
CA THR A 569 -4.02 -36.29 -9.20
C THR A 569 -3.46 -35.05 -9.90
N ASP A 570 -3.97 -33.86 -9.58
CA ASP A 570 -3.63 -32.58 -10.20
C ASP A 570 -2.88 -31.62 -9.26
N GLY A 571 -2.34 -32.14 -8.15
CA GLY A 571 -1.51 -31.39 -7.20
C GLY A 571 -2.28 -30.40 -6.31
N LYS A 572 -3.59 -30.27 -6.48
CA LYS A 572 -4.43 -29.44 -5.61
C LYS A 572 -4.63 -30.08 -4.26
N ALA A 573 -4.91 -29.24 -3.25
CA ALA A 573 -5.23 -29.70 -1.92
C ALA A 573 -6.48 -30.60 -1.93
N TRP A 574 -6.42 -31.71 -1.21
CA TRP A 574 -7.52 -32.66 -1.06
C TRP A 574 -8.55 -32.11 -0.07
N GLN A 575 -9.47 -31.30 -0.56
CA GLN A 575 -10.53 -30.71 0.26
C GLN A 575 -11.68 -31.69 0.49
N GLU A 576 -12.27 -31.65 1.70
CA GLU A 576 -13.51 -32.33 2.07
C GLU A 576 -14.52 -31.32 2.64
N SER A 577 -15.79 -31.71 2.77
CA SER A 577 -16.83 -30.88 3.37
C SER A 577 -16.63 -30.72 4.89
N GLU A 578 -16.20 -29.52 5.31
CA GLU A 578 -16.29 -28.82 6.61
C GLU A 578 -16.06 -29.54 7.97
N GLN A 579 -16.02 -30.86 8.08
CA GLN A 579 -15.99 -31.56 9.38
C GLN A 579 -14.59 -32.02 9.82
N ASN A 580 -13.60 -32.02 8.94
CA ASN A 580 -12.25 -32.49 9.27
C ASN A 580 -11.37 -31.33 9.77
N LEU A 581 -11.10 -31.33 11.08
CA LEU A 581 -10.24 -30.35 11.75
C LEU A 581 -8.78 -30.78 11.81
N GLU A 582 -8.45 -32.02 11.43
CA GLU A 582 -7.05 -32.45 11.33
C GLU A 582 -6.43 -31.94 10.03
N ARG A 583 -5.16 -31.53 10.10
CA ARG A 583 -4.38 -31.03 8.97
C ARG A 583 -3.12 -31.84 8.81
N VAL A 584 -2.72 -32.00 7.55
CA VAL A 584 -1.51 -32.74 7.18
C VAL A 584 -0.26 -31.97 7.61
N LEU A 585 0.71 -32.73 8.12
CA LEU A 585 2.05 -32.30 8.47
C LEU A 585 3.09 -33.19 7.80
N ARG A 586 4.22 -32.60 7.39
CA ARG A 586 5.26 -33.28 6.61
C ARG A 586 6.67 -32.95 7.10
N GLY A 587 7.65 -33.78 6.72
CA GLY A 587 9.08 -33.52 6.94
C GLY A 587 9.73 -34.17 8.15
N GLY A 588 8.97 -34.53 9.18
CA GLY A 588 9.53 -34.85 10.49
C GLY A 588 10.10 -33.61 11.16
N SER A 589 10.79 -33.77 12.29
CA SER A 589 11.30 -32.64 13.09
C SER A 589 12.49 -33.05 13.94
N TRP A 590 13.05 -32.12 14.71
CA TRP A 590 14.18 -32.35 15.61
C TRP A 590 13.97 -33.51 16.60
N PHE A 591 12.73 -33.80 17.03
CA PHE A 591 12.41 -34.89 17.98
C PHE A 591 12.04 -36.22 17.32
N ASN A 592 11.80 -36.23 16.01
CA ASN A 592 11.37 -37.43 15.31
C ASN A 592 12.54 -38.29 14.87
N VAL A 593 12.39 -39.61 14.93
CA VAL A 593 13.36 -40.53 14.33
C VAL A 593 13.38 -40.42 12.80
N ALA A 594 14.48 -40.80 12.15
CA ALA A 594 14.67 -40.69 10.70
C ALA A 594 13.52 -41.28 9.85
N GLY A 595 12.91 -42.39 10.29
CA GLY A 595 11.78 -43.00 9.57
C GLY A 595 10.54 -42.11 9.46
N ARG A 596 10.36 -41.15 10.38
CA ARG A 596 9.30 -40.13 10.38
C ARG A 596 9.67 -38.87 9.58
N CYS A 597 10.92 -38.79 9.11
CA CYS A 597 11.45 -37.71 8.28
C CYS A 597 11.52 -38.07 6.79
N ARG A 598 11.06 -39.27 6.40
CA ARG A 598 11.00 -39.69 4.98
C ARG A 598 10.09 -38.77 4.20
N ALA A 599 10.38 -38.58 2.91
CA ALA A 599 9.55 -37.78 2.01
C ALA A 599 8.08 -38.24 2.00
N ALA A 600 7.83 -39.56 2.07
CA ALA A 600 6.48 -40.11 2.07
C ALA A 600 5.78 -40.05 3.43
N SER A 601 6.50 -39.85 4.55
CA SER A 601 5.93 -39.96 5.90
C SER A 601 4.93 -38.84 6.18
N ARG A 602 3.68 -39.20 6.48
CA ARG A 602 2.59 -38.25 6.72
C ARG A 602 2.31 -38.19 8.21
N HIS A 603 2.04 -36.98 8.71
CA HIS A 603 1.63 -36.73 10.10
C HIS A 603 0.34 -35.93 10.11
N ARG A 604 -0.34 -35.90 11.25
CA ARG A 604 -1.55 -35.10 11.45
C ARG A 604 -1.63 -34.58 12.86
N TYR A 605 -2.25 -33.43 12.98
CA TYR A 605 -2.69 -32.85 14.23
C TYR A 605 -3.93 -31.99 13.98
N GLY A 606 -4.65 -31.65 15.05
CA GLY A 606 -5.73 -30.66 14.99
C GLY A 606 -5.19 -29.30 14.51
N ALA A 607 -5.97 -28.59 13.69
CA ALA A 607 -5.59 -27.31 13.11
C ALA A 607 -5.35 -26.20 14.15
N ASP A 608 -5.82 -26.39 15.38
CA ASP A 608 -5.76 -25.45 16.51
C ASP A 608 -4.68 -25.80 17.54
N ILE A 609 -3.81 -26.77 17.29
CA ILE A 609 -2.77 -27.13 18.25
C ILE A 609 -1.50 -26.31 18.07
N TRP A 610 -0.76 -26.11 19.16
CA TRP A 610 0.56 -25.49 19.17
C TRP A 610 1.57 -26.47 19.77
N LEU A 611 2.59 -26.82 18.99
CA LEU A 611 3.65 -27.75 19.42
C LEU A 611 5.02 -27.23 19.05
N ASN A 612 6.00 -27.46 19.92
CA ASN A 612 7.36 -26.93 19.81
C ASN A 612 8.26 -27.56 18.72
N HIS A 613 7.63 -28.31 17.83
CA HIS A 613 8.26 -29.04 16.74
C HIS A 613 7.41 -28.96 15.47
N VAL A 614 6.38 -28.10 15.47
CA VAL A 614 5.51 -27.85 14.33
C VAL A 614 5.66 -26.38 13.93
N GLY A 615 6.05 -26.17 12.68
CA GLY A 615 6.14 -24.89 12.00
C GLY A 615 5.50 -24.99 10.61
N PHE A 616 6.00 -24.21 9.65
CA PHE A 616 5.51 -24.25 8.27
C PHE A 616 6.49 -23.56 7.31
N ARG A 617 6.27 -23.79 6.02
CA ARG A 617 6.82 -22.97 4.94
C ARG A 617 5.69 -22.50 4.02
N VAL A 618 5.95 -21.47 3.22
CA VAL A 618 4.96 -20.87 2.33
C VAL A 618 5.21 -21.24 0.87
N ALA A 619 4.16 -21.13 0.06
CA ALA A 619 4.17 -21.36 -1.38
C ALA A 619 3.41 -20.25 -2.13
N VAL A 620 3.70 -20.10 -3.42
CA VAL A 620 3.06 -19.14 -4.35
C VAL A 620 2.77 -19.85 -5.66
N SER A 621 1.51 -19.80 -6.12
CA SER A 621 1.12 -20.30 -7.45
C SER A 621 1.56 -19.34 -8.56
N LEU A 622 1.87 -19.86 -9.75
CA LEU A 622 2.30 -19.06 -10.92
C LEU A 622 1.16 -18.67 -11.84
#